data_AF-A0AAW5VHR9-F1
#
_entry.id   AF-A0AAW5VHR9-F1
#
_cell.length_a   1.000
_cell.length_b   1.000
_cell.length_c   1.000
_cell.angle_alpha   90.00
_cell.angle_beta   90.00
_cell.angle_gamma   90.00
#
_symmetry.space_group_name_H-M   'P 1'
#
loop_
_entity.id
_entity.type
_entity.pdbx_description
1 polymer ?
#
loop_
_entity_poly.entity_id
_entity_poly.type
_entity_poly.pdbx_seq_one_letter_code
_entity_poly.pdbx_strand_id
1 'polypeptide(L)'
;MMKRILFTIFNFLLAFTLFASEKEFKTVPKNKTAKVLKSVAFATIRSTLLVTYGEGDERQSAYTPCSENFPSMPGDFPCNYLDYEGTTMEVATQSTVNGGEATEGSDPEDVFPGGKIFIKLSKQKSPNLNGKVVLLGEGEDQLKLFYAPKGQISHYLYRRTLVIFKWNGNQSEPSLTGLLFVNVNNDYFPLEVKEYTF
;
A
#
# COMPACT_ATOMS: atom_id res chain seq x y z
N MET A 1 27.38 -50.80 -4.26
CA MET A 1 27.65 -49.38 -4.57
C MET A 1 26.37 -48.59 -4.91
N MET A 2 25.36 -49.16 -5.59
CA MET A 2 24.11 -48.47 -5.98
C MET A 2 23.18 -48.03 -4.82
N LYS A 3 23.13 -48.75 -3.70
CA LYS A 3 22.25 -48.39 -2.56
C LYS A 3 22.63 -47.09 -1.84
N ARG A 4 23.92 -46.71 -1.86
CA ARG A 4 24.40 -45.45 -1.24
C ARG A 4 24.04 -44.22 -2.07
N ILE A 5 23.97 -44.35 -3.40
CA ILE A 5 23.62 -43.27 -4.33
C ILE A 5 22.11 -42.96 -4.27
N LEU A 6 21.26 -43.99 -4.13
CA LEU A 6 19.82 -43.78 -3.94
C LEU A 6 19.51 -43.01 -2.65
N PHE A 7 20.26 -43.27 -1.58
CA PHE A 7 20.05 -42.64 -0.27
C PHE A 7 20.45 -41.15 -0.26
N THR A 8 21.48 -40.77 -1.01
CA THR A 8 21.87 -39.36 -1.18
C THR A 8 20.89 -38.60 -2.06
N ILE A 9 20.36 -39.22 -3.13
CA ILE A 9 19.33 -38.59 -3.97
C ILE A 9 18.03 -38.37 -3.18
N PHE A 10 17.63 -39.32 -2.33
CA PHE A 10 16.45 -39.18 -1.49
C PHE A 10 16.60 -38.08 -0.43
N ASN A 11 17.78 -37.91 0.18
CA ASN A 11 18.05 -36.81 1.10
C ASN A 11 18.15 -35.44 0.41
N PHE A 12 18.67 -35.40 -0.83
CA PHE A 12 18.71 -34.16 -1.62
C PHE A 12 17.30 -33.70 -2.00
N LEU A 13 16.41 -34.61 -2.40
CA LEU A 13 15.00 -34.30 -2.69
C LEU A 13 14.21 -33.84 -1.45
N LEU A 14 14.56 -34.32 -0.25
CA LEU A 14 13.91 -33.90 1.00
C LEU A 14 14.33 -32.48 1.45
N ALA A 15 15.47 -31.97 0.98
CA ALA A 15 15.95 -30.63 1.33
C ALA A 15 15.30 -29.50 0.50
N PHE A 16 14.68 -29.82 -0.64
CA PHE A 16 13.99 -28.83 -1.49
C PHE A 16 12.52 -28.58 -1.11
N THR A 17 11.99 -29.23 -0.07
CA THR A 17 10.66 -28.91 0.48
C THR A 17 10.73 -27.81 1.54
N LEU A 18 11.75 -26.94 1.49
CA LEU A 18 11.67 -25.62 2.09
C LEU A 18 10.57 -24.85 1.35
N PHE A 19 9.34 -24.99 1.86
CA PHE A 19 8.19 -24.22 1.44
C PHE A 19 8.58 -22.75 1.40
N ALA A 20 8.73 -22.20 0.19
CA ALA A 20 8.57 -20.78 0.00
C ALA A 20 7.16 -20.47 0.51
N SER A 21 7.07 -19.85 1.70
CA SER A 21 5.81 -19.35 2.23
C SER A 21 5.39 -18.23 1.29
N GLU A 22 4.65 -18.59 0.24
CA GLU A 22 4.01 -17.64 -0.66
C GLU A 22 3.17 -16.71 0.22
N LYS A 23 3.55 -15.42 0.28
CA LYS A 23 2.83 -14.43 1.08
C LYS A 23 1.51 -14.18 0.39
N GLU A 24 0.51 -14.99 0.72
CA GLU A 24 -0.80 -14.94 0.08
C GLU A 24 -1.79 -14.10 0.89
N PHE A 25 -2.73 -13.50 0.16
CA PHE A 25 -3.91 -12.87 0.72
C PHE A 25 -4.79 -13.90 1.41
N LYS A 26 -5.09 -13.67 2.68
CA LYS A 26 -5.98 -14.54 3.47
C LYS A 26 -7.35 -13.91 3.61
N THR A 27 -8.38 -14.59 3.11
CA THR A 27 -9.77 -14.17 3.33
C THR A 27 -10.10 -14.27 4.81
N VAL A 28 -10.57 -13.17 5.39
CA VAL A 28 -10.98 -13.10 6.79
C VAL A 28 -12.35 -13.76 6.93
N PRO A 29 -12.50 -14.79 7.79
CA PRO A 29 -13.79 -15.40 8.05
C PRO A 29 -14.82 -14.40 8.57
N LYS A 30 -16.08 -14.53 8.16
CA LYS A 30 -17.17 -13.60 8.53
C LYS A 30 -17.30 -13.38 10.04
N ASN A 31 -17.09 -14.42 10.85
CA ASN A 31 -17.15 -14.35 12.31
C ASN A 31 -15.97 -13.58 12.94
N LYS A 32 -14.89 -13.32 12.20
CA LYS A 32 -13.72 -12.54 12.63
C LYS A 32 -13.70 -11.12 12.05
N THR A 33 -14.48 -10.85 11.01
CA THR A 33 -14.52 -9.57 10.29
C THR A 33 -14.70 -8.37 11.23
N ALA A 34 -15.68 -8.41 12.12
CA ALA A 34 -15.95 -7.29 13.04
C ALA A 34 -14.74 -6.96 13.95
N LYS A 35 -14.02 -7.99 14.43
CA LYS A 35 -12.83 -7.81 15.27
C LYS A 35 -11.68 -7.17 14.49
N VAL A 36 -11.43 -7.67 13.28
CA VAL A 36 -10.37 -7.15 12.40
C VAL A 36 -10.64 -5.70 12.03
N LEU A 37 -11.86 -5.38 11.60
CA LEU A 37 -12.24 -4.01 11.24
C LEU A 37 -12.19 -3.04 12.45
N LYS A 38 -12.53 -3.52 13.65
CA LYS A 38 -12.38 -2.73 14.87
C LYS A 38 -10.91 -2.38 15.16
N SER A 39 -9.98 -3.31 14.94
CA SER A 39 -8.54 -3.07 15.19
C SER A 39 -7.91 -1.99 14.31
N VAL A 40 -8.54 -1.65 13.19
CA VAL A 40 -8.09 -0.58 12.28
C VAL A 40 -8.99 0.66 12.34
N ALA A 41 -9.83 0.77 13.38
CA ALA A 41 -10.78 1.87 13.53
C ALA A 41 -11.66 2.10 12.28
N PHE A 42 -12.19 1.02 11.68
CA PHE A 42 -12.94 1.09 10.42
C PHE A 42 -14.12 2.09 10.45
N ALA A 43 -14.76 2.31 11.59
CA ALA A 43 -15.82 3.32 11.71
C ALA A 43 -15.30 4.74 11.40
N THR A 44 -14.10 5.07 11.89
CA THR A 44 -13.41 6.32 11.59
C THR A 44 -13.10 6.40 10.10
N ILE A 45 -12.52 5.34 9.54
CA ILE A 45 -12.21 5.25 8.10
C ILE A 45 -13.48 5.45 7.26
N ARG A 46 -14.56 4.74 7.56
CA ARG A 46 -15.82 4.89 6.82
C ARG A 46 -16.35 6.33 6.85
N SER A 47 -16.18 7.03 7.98
CA SER A 47 -16.63 8.43 8.08
C SER A 47 -15.86 9.39 7.15
N THR A 48 -14.60 9.08 6.80
CA THR A 48 -13.82 9.89 5.86
C THR A 48 -14.34 9.76 4.43
N LEU A 49 -14.83 8.57 4.06
CA LEU A 49 -15.32 8.23 2.72
C LEU A 49 -16.68 8.85 2.40
N LEU A 50 -17.47 9.17 3.43
CA LEU A 50 -18.79 9.79 3.29
C LEU A 50 -18.72 11.29 2.93
N VAL A 51 -17.52 11.87 2.91
CA VAL A 51 -17.30 13.28 2.57
C VAL A 51 -16.84 13.44 1.14
N THR A 52 -17.32 14.50 0.49
CA THR A 52 -16.89 14.89 -0.86
C THR A 52 -15.68 15.82 -0.80
N TYR A 53 -14.59 15.46 -1.49
CA TYR A 53 -13.38 16.26 -1.59
C TYR A 53 -13.24 16.77 -3.03
N GLY A 54 -14.00 17.81 -3.39
CA GLY A 54 -13.99 18.34 -4.77
C GLY A 54 -12.96 19.45 -5.00
N GLU A 55 -12.66 20.23 -3.96
CA GLU A 55 -11.78 21.39 -4.03
C GLU A 55 -10.35 21.04 -3.65
N GLY A 56 -9.39 21.45 -4.48
CA GLY A 56 -7.98 21.15 -4.28
C GLY A 56 -7.08 21.86 -5.28
N ASP A 57 -5.78 21.82 -4.99
CA ASP A 57 -4.76 22.31 -5.91
C ASP A 57 -4.22 21.15 -6.74
N GLU A 58 -4.13 21.33 -8.05
CA GLU A 58 -3.54 20.36 -8.96
C GLU A 58 -2.02 20.51 -9.02
N ARG A 59 -1.30 19.40 -8.97
CA ARG A 59 0.17 19.37 -8.98
C ARG A 59 0.67 18.16 -9.77
N GLN A 60 1.84 18.29 -10.37
CA GLN A 60 2.56 17.15 -10.91
C GLN A 60 3.37 16.46 -9.82
N SER A 61 3.42 15.13 -9.87
CA SER A 61 4.22 14.30 -8.99
C SER A 61 4.89 13.19 -9.78
N ALA A 62 6.03 12.72 -9.27
CA ALA A 62 6.63 11.47 -9.70
C ALA A 62 5.67 10.31 -9.46
N TYR A 63 5.61 9.38 -10.43
CA TYR A 63 5.08 8.05 -10.24
C TYR A 63 6.23 7.09 -9.94
N THR A 64 6.12 6.36 -8.83
CA THR A 64 7.08 5.31 -8.46
C THR A 64 6.33 3.98 -8.34
N PRO A 65 6.63 2.99 -9.20
CA PRO A 65 6.01 1.68 -9.09
C PRO A 65 6.44 0.99 -7.79
N CYS A 66 5.58 0.13 -7.28
CA CYS A 66 5.91 -0.74 -6.15
C CYS A 66 6.91 -1.83 -6.58
N SER A 67 7.78 -2.27 -5.66
CA SER A 67 8.68 -3.40 -5.93
C SER A 67 7.92 -4.71 -6.11
N GLU A 68 8.54 -5.67 -6.78
CA GLU A 68 7.99 -7.02 -7.01
C GLU A 68 7.64 -7.78 -5.71
N ASN A 69 8.25 -7.39 -4.58
CA ASN A 69 7.99 -7.96 -3.26
C ASN A 69 6.78 -7.33 -2.55
N PHE A 70 6.23 -6.25 -3.10
CA PHE A 70 5.03 -5.61 -2.57
C PHE A 70 3.79 -6.26 -3.17
N PRO A 71 2.72 -6.51 -2.39
CA PRO A 71 1.52 -7.14 -2.93
C PRO A 71 0.88 -6.29 -4.03
N SER A 72 0.23 -6.94 -4.99
CA SER A 72 -0.54 -6.26 -6.03
C SER A 72 -1.64 -5.38 -5.42
N MET A 73 -1.67 -4.12 -5.84
CA MET A 73 -2.56 -3.08 -5.32
C MET A 73 -3.69 -2.81 -6.33
N PRO A 74 -4.95 -2.61 -5.86
CA PRO A 74 -6.05 -2.18 -6.72
C PRO A 74 -5.78 -0.79 -7.29
N GLY A 75 -5.87 -0.69 -8.62
CA GLY A 75 -5.50 0.50 -9.38
C GLY A 75 -3.98 0.71 -9.45
N ASP A 76 -3.55 1.74 -10.17
CA ASP A 76 -2.13 2.06 -10.33
C ASP A 76 -1.61 2.86 -9.12
N PHE A 77 -1.62 2.23 -7.95
CA PHE A 77 -1.16 2.86 -6.70
C PHE A 77 0.35 3.11 -6.73
N PRO A 78 0.82 4.37 -6.65
CA PRO A 78 2.25 4.67 -6.65
C PRO A 78 2.84 4.51 -5.25
N CYS A 79 3.90 3.71 -5.09
CA CYS A 79 4.45 3.38 -3.77
C CYS A 79 5.14 4.56 -3.05
N ASN A 80 5.52 5.63 -3.77
CA ASN A 80 5.97 6.88 -3.15
C ASN A 80 4.86 7.60 -2.36
N TYR A 81 3.60 7.16 -2.45
CA TYR A 81 2.47 7.70 -1.69
C TYR A 81 2.19 6.95 -0.39
N LEU A 82 3.02 5.96 -0.01
CA LEU A 82 2.93 5.29 1.28
C LEU A 82 3.24 6.25 2.45
N ASP A 83 4.16 7.18 2.21
CA ASP A 83 4.46 8.25 3.15
C ASP A 83 4.64 9.57 2.39
N TYR A 84 3.66 10.46 2.57
CA TYR A 84 3.64 11.75 1.92
C TYR A 84 4.68 12.72 2.49
N GLU A 85 5.14 12.51 3.73
CA GLU A 85 6.10 13.39 4.43
C GLU A 85 7.50 12.77 4.53
N GLY A 86 7.70 11.54 4.06
CA GLY A 86 9.00 10.87 4.03
C GLY A 86 9.56 10.49 5.41
N THR A 87 8.67 10.16 6.35
CA THR A 87 8.95 9.86 7.76
C THR A 87 9.14 8.37 8.10
N THR A 88 8.89 7.44 7.17
CA THR A 88 8.97 5.99 7.39
C THR A 88 10.16 5.35 6.68
N MET A 89 10.77 4.33 7.30
CA MET A 89 11.74 3.45 6.64
C MET A 89 11.14 2.88 5.35
N GLU A 90 11.90 3.04 4.27
CA GLU A 90 11.63 2.61 2.91
C GLU A 90 10.84 1.31 2.84
N VAL A 91 9.57 1.41 2.44
CA VAL A 91 8.86 0.27 1.87
C VAL A 91 9.46 0.06 0.49
N ALA A 92 10.55 -0.71 0.43
CA ALA A 92 11.30 -1.15 -0.75
C ALA A 92 10.78 -0.54 -2.07
N THR A 93 11.02 0.75 -2.28
CA THR A 93 10.83 1.39 -3.57
C THR A 93 12.05 1.04 -4.40
N GLN A 94 11.86 0.71 -5.67
CA GLN A 94 12.98 0.60 -6.59
C GLN A 94 13.53 2.00 -6.83
N SER A 95 14.39 2.45 -5.92
CA SER A 95 15.10 3.71 -6.03
C SER A 95 16.47 3.56 -5.38
N THR A 96 17.30 2.69 -5.96
CA THR A 96 18.76 2.83 -5.86
C THR A 96 19.15 4.11 -6.59
N VAL A 97 19.10 5.24 -5.88
CA VAL A 97 19.90 6.41 -6.25
C VAL A 97 20.87 6.63 -5.10
N ASN A 98 22.00 5.91 -5.16
CA ASN A 98 23.17 6.32 -4.40
C ASN A 98 23.49 7.76 -4.81
N GLY A 99 23.60 8.65 -3.83
CA GLY A 99 24.00 10.05 -4.02
C GLY A 99 25.41 10.15 -4.59
N GLY A 100 25.52 9.97 -5.92
CA GLY A 100 26.68 10.30 -6.73
C GLY A 100 26.41 11.60 -7.48
N GLU A 101 27.42 12.46 -7.48
CA GLU A 101 27.47 13.82 -8.02
C GLU A 101 26.65 14.06 -9.29
N ALA A 102 25.85 15.13 -9.27
CA ALA A 102 25.15 15.65 -10.43
C ALA A 102 26.15 16.04 -11.53
N THR A 103 26.15 15.28 -12.62
CA THR A 103 26.73 15.71 -13.90
C THR A 103 25.61 16.28 -14.78
N GLU A 104 25.87 17.43 -15.40
CA GLU A 104 24.98 18.06 -16.38
C GLU A 104 24.80 17.13 -17.58
N GLY A 105 23.66 16.43 -17.63
CA GLY A 105 23.35 15.51 -18.72
C GLY A 105 22.34 14.41 -18.41
N SER A 106 21.70 14.40 -17.23
CA SER A 106 20.70 13.38 -16.87
C SER A 106 19.44 13.54 -17.72
N ASP A 107 19.07 12.49 -18.43
CA ASP A 107 17.80 12.38 -19.13
C ASP A 107 16.66 12.56 -18.10
N PRO A 108 15.61 13.36 -18.36
CA PRO A 108 14.46 13.45 -17.46
C PRO A 108 13.81 12.10 -17.14
N GLU A 109 14.03 11.05 -17.94
CA GLU A 109 13.62 9.67 -17.62
C GLU A 109 14.45 9.01 -16.50
N ASP A 110 15.71 9.42 -16.28
CA ASP A 110 16.56 8.91 -15.19
C ASP A 110 16.13 9.45 -13.81
N VAL A 111 15.42 10.59 -13.78
CA VAL A 111 14.94 11.24 -12.55
C VAL A 111 13.58 10.68 -12.11
N PHE A 112 12.79 10.13 -13.04
CA PHE A 112 11.44 9.61 -12.78
C PHE A 112 11.19 8.31 -13.55
N PRO A 113 11.63 7.15 -13.05
CA PRO A 113 11.58 5.88 -13.79
C PRO A 113 10.14 5.42 -14.14
N GLY A 114 9.13 6.03 -13.52
CA GLY A 114 7.72 5.78 -13.77
C GLY A 114 6.94 6.94 -14.44
N GLY A 115 7.61 8.04 -14.79
CA GLY A 115 6.97 9.23 -15.36
C GLY A 115 6.31 10.15 -14.33
N LYS A 116 5.52 11.11 -14.83
CA LYS A 116 4.81 12.12 -14.02
C LYS A 116 3.30 11.91 -14.08
N ILE A 117 2.65 12.02 -12.93
CA ILE A 117 1.20 11.97 -12.76
C ILE A 117 0.67 13.29 -12.21
N PHE A 118 -0.58 13.61 -12.54
CA PHE A 118 -1.30 14.73 -11.93
C PHE A 118 -2.05 14.26 -10.70
N ILE A 119 -1.89 15.02 -9.62
CA ILE A 119 -2.60 14.81 -8.37
C ILE A 119 -3.40 16.05 -8.01
N LYS A 120 -4.48 15.85 -7.25
CA LYS A 120 -5.25 16.91 -6.63
C LYS A 120 -5.15 16.81 -5.12
N LEU A 121 -4.51 17.78 -4.49
CA LEU A 121 -4.43 17.87 -3.03
C LEU A 121 -5.65 18.62 -2.51
N SER A 122 -6.49 17.94 -1.73
CA SER A 122 -7.69 18.59 -1.19
C SER A 122 -7.33 19.69 -0.19
N LYS A 123 -8.05 20.82 -0.28
CA LYS A 123 -7.95 21.92 0.71
C LYS A 123 -8.56 21.52 2.06
N GLN A 124 -9.47 20.56 2.05
CA GLN A 124 -10.13 20.05 3.24
C GLN A 124 -9.35 18.85 3.81
N LYS A 125 -9.19 18.84 5.14
CA LYS A 125 -8.69 17.68 5.87
C LYS A 125 -9.78 16.64 6.07
N SER A 126 -9.38 15.37 6.10
CA SER A 126 -10.27 14.26 6.40
C SER A 126 -10.88 14.39 7.81
N PRO A 127 -12.21 14.27 7.98
CA PRO A 127 -12.84 14.34 9.30
C PRO A 127 -12.42 13.14 10.13
N ASN A 128 -12.28 13.32 11.45
CA ASN A 128 -11.87 12.30 12.42
C ASN A 128 -10.46 11.70 12.23
N LEU A 129 -9.89 11.71 11.02
CA LEU A 129 -8.51 11.35 10.73
C LEU A 129 -7.56 12.56 10.84
N ASN A 130 -8.05 13.77 10.53
CA ASN A 130 -7.34 15.05 10.60
C ASN A 130 -6.05 15.12 9.76
N GLY A 131 -5.94 14.31 8.71
CA GLY A 131 -4.83 14.36 7.76
C GLY A 131 -5.26 14.77 6.36
N LYS A 132 -4.28 14.73 5.45
CA LYS A 132 -4.42 15.17 4.05
C LYS A 132 -5.26 14.17 3.25
N VAL A 133 -5.90 14.67 2.18
CA VAL A 133 -6.58 13.85 1.18
C VAL A 133 -5.99 14.19 -0.19
N VAL A 134 -5.56 13.16 -0.92
CA VAL A 134 -4.99 13.30 -2.26
C VAL A 134 -5.81 12.46 -3.23
N LEU A 135 -6.15 13.03 -4.38
CA LEU A 135 -6.86 12.35 -5.45
C LEU A 135 -5.92 12.16 -6.62
N LEU A 136 -5.84 10.93 -7.14
CA LEU A 136 -5.03 10.58 -8.31
C LEU A 136 -5.98 10.05 -9.38
N GLY A 137 -5.90 10.60 -10.58
CA GLY A 137 -6.82 10.28 -11.67
C GLY A 137 -8.21 10.91 -11.52
N GLU A 138 -9.12 10.50 -12.39
CA GLU A 138 -10.45 11.09 -12.56
C GLU A 138 -11.54 10.02 -12.74
N GLY A 139 -12.80 10.40 -12.52
CA GLY A 139 -13.94 9.53 -12.74
C GLY A 139 -13.97 8.29 -11.84
N GLU A 140 -14.32 7.14 -12.42
CA GLU A 140 -14.45 5.87 -11.71
C GLU A 140 -13.11 5.24 -11.31
N ASP A 141 -12.04 5.60 -12.03
CA ASP A 141 -10.68 5.08 -11.81
C ASP A 141 -9.83 5.98 -10.90
N GLN A 142 -10.46 6.98 -10.29
CA GLN A 142 -9.80 7.84 -9.31
C GLN A 142 -9.43 7.06 -8.04
N LEU A 143 -8.17 7.17 -7.63
CA LEU A 143 -7.72 6.77 -6.30
C LEU A 143 -7.94 7.94 -5.32
N LYS A 144 -8.58 7.65 -4.19
CA LYS A 144 -8.76 8.62 -3.09
C LYS A 144 -7.91 8.20 -1.90
N LEU A 145 -6.81 8.90 -1.66
CA LEU A 145 -5.80 8.58 -0.65
C LEU A 145 -6.01 9.44 0.59
N PHE A 146 -6.01 8.80 1.75
CA PHE A 146 -6.25 9.44 3.04
C PHE A 146 -5.06 9.22 3.97
N TYR A 147 -4.51 10.30 4.48
CA TYR A 147 -3.30 10.28 5.30
C TYR A 147 -3.61 10.48 6.77
N ALA A 148 -2.80 9.87 7.62
CA ALA A 148 -2.70 10.25 9.02
C ALA A 148 -2.06 11.65 9.15
N PRO A 149 -2.20 12.34 10.29
CA PRO A 149 -1.60 13.67 10.50
C PRO A 149 -0.07 13.71 10.35
N LYS A 150 0.60 12.57 10.53
CA LYS A 150 2.06 12.40 10.43
C LYS A 150 2.54 11.99 9.03
N GLY A 151 1.69 12.03 8.01
CA GLY A 151 2.10 11.79 6.62
C GLY A 151 1.99 10.34 6.12
N GLN A 152 1.83 9.35 6.99
CA GLN A 152 1.64 7.94 6.55
C GLN A 152 0.25 7.74 5.95
N ILE A 153 0.17 6.95 4.88
CA ILE A 153 -1.12 6.57 4.30
C ILE A 153 -1.93 5.77 5.33
N SER A 154 -3.18 6.15 5.58
CA SER A 154 -4.10 5.38 6.42
C SER A 154 -4.86 4.37 5.57
N HIS A 155 -5.44 4.84 4.48
CA HIS A 155 -6.21 4.04 3.55
C HIS A 155 -6.36 4.74 2.21
N TYR A 156 -6.71 3.99 1.18
CA TYR A 156 -7.23 4.56 -0.06
C TYR A 156 -8.43 3.79 -0.58
N LEU A 157 -9.26 4.47 -1.36
CA LEU A 157 -10.37 3.86 -2.08
C LEU A 157 -10.09 3.87 -3.59
N TYR A 158 -10.24 2.71 -4.22
CA TYR A 158 -10.30 2.55 -5.67
C TYR A 158 -11.61 1.84 -6.03
N ARG A 159 -12.47 2.47 -6.82
CA ARG A 159 -13.82 1.95 -7.14
C ARG A 159 -14.58 1.53 -5.88
N ARG A 160 -14.71 0.22 -5.62
CA ARG A 160 -15.37 -0.40 -4.45
C ARG A 160 -14.43 -1.20 -3.56
N THR A 161 -13.13 -1.02 -3.70
CA THR A 161 -12.12 -1.68 -2.87
C THR A 161 -11.39 -0.63 -2.03
N LEU A 162 -11.56 -0.74 -0.73
CA LEU A 162 -10.87 0.05 0.27
C LEU A 162 -9.64 -0.72 0.74
N VAL A 163 -8.46 -0.14 0.60
CA VAL A 163 -7.21 -0.69 1.10
C VAL A 163 -6.78 0.08 2.33
N ILE A 164 -6.55 -0.63 3.44
CA ILE A 164 -6.21 -0.05 4.75
C ILE A 164 -4.81 -0.52 5.15
N PHE A 165 -3.96 0.43 5.55
CA PHE A 165 -2.57 0.17 5.91
C PHE A 165 -2.42 -0.01 7.42
N LYS A 166 -1.86 -1.15 7.84
CA LYS A 166 -1.64 -1.49 9.24
C LYS A 166 -0.23 -1.11 9.64
N TRP A 167 -0.09 0.04 10.28
CA TRP A 167 1.18 0.52 10.82
C TRP A 167 1.39 0.05 12.26
N ASN A 168 2.63 -0.33 12.59
CA ASN A 168 3.07 -0.51 13.96
C ASN A 168 3.68 0.80 14.46
N GLY A 169 2.94 1.51 15.32
CA GLY A 169 3.35 2.80 15.89
C GLY A 169 4.14 2.70 17.19
N ASN A 170 4.46 1.49 17.68
CA ASN A 170 5.20 1.30 18.93
C ASN A 170 6.73 1.41 18.75
N GLN A 171 7.20 1.55 17.52
CA GLN A 171 8.60 1.73 17.19
C GLN A 171 8.90 3.23 17.01
N SER A 172 10.16 3.62 17.16
CA SER A 172 10.62 5.00 16.93
C SER A 172 10.27 5.48 15.52
N GLU A 173 10.21 4.56 14.57
CA GLU A 173 9.81 4.77 13.18
C GLU A 173 8.63 3.84 12.86
N PRO A 174 7.53 4.33 12.26
CA PRO A 174 6.39 3.50 11.95
C PRO A 174 6.73 2.47 10.87
N SER A 175 6.42 1.21 11.11
CA SER A 175 6.64 0.11 10.15
C SER A 175 5.32 -0.46 9.65
N LEU A 176 5.24 -0.73 8.33
CA LEU A 176 4.06 -1.34 7.73
C LEU A 176 4.04 -2.83 8.01
N THR A 177 3.04 -3.31 8.75
CA THR A 177 2.93 -4.72 9.18
C THR A 177 1.91 -5.53 8.40
N GLY A 178 1.00 -4.87 7.69
CA GLY A 178 0.05 -5.55 6.83
C GLY A 178 -0.90 -4.61 6.12
N LEU A 179 -1.78 -5.21 5.32
CA LEU A 179 -2.82 -4.53 4.57
C LEU A 179 -4.15 -5.25 4.76
N LEU A 180 -5.24 -4.50 4.79
CA LEU A 180 -6.59 -5.04 4.67
C LEU A 180 -7.23 -4.54 3.38
N PHE A 181 -7.78 -5.48 2.62
CA PHE A 181 -8.49 -5.22 1.38
C PHE A 181 -9.97 -5.48 1.66
N VAL A 182 -10.75 -4.41 1.68
CA VAL A 182 -12.16 -4.43 2.05
C VAL A 182 -12.99 -4.07 0.83
N ASN A 183 -13.67 -5.07 0.26
CA ASN A 183 -14.69 -4.79 -0.75
C ASN A 183 -15.92 -4.25 -0.05
N VAL A 184 -16.46 -3.15 -0.54
CA VAL A 184 -17.57 -2.42 0.10
C VAL A 184 -18.77 -2.23 -0.82
N ASN A 185 -19.95 -2.04 -0.22
CA ASN A 185 -21.14 -1.59 -0.93
C ASN A 185 -21.13 -0.05 -1.14
N ASN A 186 -22.22 0.48 -1.70
CA ASN A 186 -22.36 1.92 -2.00
C ASN A 186 -22.33 2.81 -0.75
N ASP A 187 -22.69 2.28 0.41
CA ASP A 187 -22.68 2.98 1.69
C ASP A 187 -21.40 2.68 2.50
N TYR A 188 -20.38 2.14 1.84
CA TYR A 188 -19.09 1.76 2.42
C TYR A 188 -19.17 0.71 3.54
N PHE A 189 -20.20 -0.15 3.53
CA PHE A 189 -20.25 -1.32 4.40
C PHE A 189 -19.42 -2.47 3.83
N PRO A 190 -18.67 -3.19 4.69
CA PRO A 190 -17.79 -4.28 4.26
C PRO A 190 -18.61 -5.50 3.77
N LEU A 191 -18.25 -6.01 2.60
CA LEU A 191 -18.81 -7.23 2.00
C LEU A 191 -17.83 -8.40 2.14
N GLU A 192 -16.56 -8.14 1.90
CA GLU A 192 -15.46 -9.11 1.96
C GLU A 192 -14.22 -8.41 2.52
N VAL A 193 -13.43 -9.14 3.32
CA VAL A 193 -12.16 -8.65 3.85
C VAL A 193 -11.08 -9.69 3.57
N LYS A 194 -9.98 -9.26 2.95
CA LYS A 194 -8.75 -10.03 2.81
C LYS A 194 -7.63 -9.32 3.57
N GLU A 195 -6.72 -10.10 4.13
CA GLU A 195 -5.57 -9.60 4.88
C GLU A 195 -4.27 -10.06 4.22
N TYR A 196 -3.30 -9.16 4.16
CA TYR A 196 -1.91 -9.44 3.82
C TYR A 196 -1.03 -9.05 5.01
N THR A 197 -0.03 -9.86 5.32
CA THR A 197 0.94 -9.60 6.40
C THR A 197 2.35 -9.65 5.82
N PHE A 198 3.16 -8.65 6.15
CA PHE A 198 4.55 -8.55 5.69
C PHE A 198 5.48 -9.45 6.51
#